data_AF-M4RLQ4-F1
#
_entry.id   AF-M4RLQ4-F1
#
_cell.length_a   1.000
_cell.length_b   1.000
_cell.length_c   1.000
_cell.angle_alpha   90.00
_cell.angle_beta   90.00
_cell.angle_gamma   90.00
#
_symmetry.space_group_name_H-M   'P 1'
#
loop_
_entity.id
_entity.type
_entity.pdbx_description
1 polymer ?
#
loop_
_entity_poly.entity_id
_entity_poly.type
_entity_poly.pdbx_seq_one_letter_code
_entity_poly.pdbx_strand_id
1 'polypeptide(L)'
;MLTEKNRDEFYKVADSLKRFKRADIKDSQERSLIDTLYTDLLPENQVYKMVLSDNTTFLVGRKGTGKSTIILRLESEYRKKDDYIPCYIDTKTVFESTKSDYQNLDYLKGRIPNEALEKYLIERSFIQNVLKAIVDEMDIKAKPYLIKFANLLGLSKTNRVKDGISELYKK
;
A
#
# COMPACT_ATOMS: atom_id res chain seq x y z
N MET A 1 12.72 -29.38 -14.28
CA MET A 1 13.58 -29.23 -13.09
C MET A 1 13.84 -27.75 -12.87
N LEU A 2 13.76 -27.26 -11.63
CA LEU A 2 14.13 -25.88 -11.30
C LEU A 2 15.64 -25.70 -11.53
N THR A 3 16.04 -24.74 -12.37
CA THR A 3 17.47 -24.45 -12.60
C THR A 3 18.08 -23.70 -11.42
N GLU A 4 19.41 -23.68 -11.29
CA GLU A 4 20.10 -22.88 -10.26
C GLU A 4 19.72 -21.40 -10.34
N LYS A 5 19.57 -20.87 -11.56
CA LYS A 5 19.10 -19.50 -11.79
C LYS A 5 17.71 -19.25 -11.18
N ASN A 6 16.78 -20.21 -11.32
CA ASN A 6 15.45 -20.10 -10.70
C ASN A 6 15.53 -20.10 -9.16
N ARG A 7 16.47 -20.84 -8.57
CA ARG A 7 16.69 -20.85 -7.12
C ARG A 7 17.25 -19.52 -6.63
N ASP A 8 18.21 -18.94 -7.34
CA ASP A 8 18.81 -17.67 -6.97
C ASP A 8 17.84 -16.50 -7.11
N GLU A 9 17.00 -16.52 -8.16
CA GLU A 9 15.90 -15.55 -8.30
C GLU A 9 14.88 -15.69 -7.17
N PHE A 10 14.51 -16.93 -6.79
CA PHE A 10 13.64 -17.17 -5.64
C PHE A 10 14.25 -16.66 -4.33
N TYR A 11 15.54 -16.88 -4.08
CA TYR A 11 16.21 -16.37 -2.88
C TYR A 11 16.30 -14.84 -2.86
N LYS A 12 16.54 -14.19 -4.01
CA LYS A 12 16.51 -12.73 -4.10
C LYS A 12 15.12 -12.16 -3.80
N VAL A 13 14.07 -12.82 -4.28
CA VAL A 13 12.68 -12.45 -3.96
C VAL A 13 12.37 -12.70 -2.47
N ALA A 14 12.78 -13.84 -1.92
CA ALA A 14 12.59 -14.14 -0.51
C ALA A 14 13.34 -13.15 0.41
N ASP A 15 14.51 -12.67 -0.02
CA ASP A 15 15.31 -11.70 0.74
C ASP A 15 14.81 -10.26 0.58
N SER A 16 14.23 -9.88 -0.57
CA SER A 16 13.56 -8.58 -0.73
C SER A 16 12.31 -8.48 0.15
N LEU A 17 11.57 -9.58 0.33
CA LEU A 17 10.45 -9.68 1.26
C LEU A 17 10.86 -9.55 2.75
N LYS A 18 12.12 -9.85 3.08
CA LYS A 18 12.64 -9.75 4.46
C LYS A 18 13.02 -8.32 4.86
N ARG A 19 13.42 -7.46 3.91
CA ARG A 19 14.20 -6.24 4.22
C ARG A 19 13.44 -4.92 4.23
N PHE A 20 12.15 -4.88 3.88
CA PHE A 20 11.43 -3.62 3.89
C PHE A 20 10.07 -3.70 4.61
N LYS A 21 9.69 -2.55 5.18
CA LYS A 21 8.28 -2.17 5.37
C LYS A 21 7.48 -2.71 4.18
N ARG A 22 6.35 -3.37 4.45
CA ARG A 22 5.45 -4.05 3.50
C ARG A 22 5.80 -3.77 2.02
N ALA A 23 6.60 -4.65 1.42
CA ALA A 23 7.00 -4.49 0.02
C ALA A 23 5.81 -4.84 -0.89
N ASP A 24 5.43 -3.92 -1.76
CA ASP A 24 4.54 -4.23 -2.87
C ASP A 24 5.27 -5.20 -3.80
N ILE A 25 4.70 -6.38 -3.99
CA ILE A 25 5.27 -7.39 -4.87
C ILE A 25 4.81 -7.08 -6.29
N LYS A 26 5.71 -6.53 -7.11
CA LYS A 26 5.43 -6.12 -8.49
C LYS A 26 6.40 -6.74 -9.48
N ASP A 27 5.96 -6.88 -10.73
CA ASP A 27 6.84 -7.28 -11.83
C ASP A 27 7.57 -6.09 -12.46
N SER A 28 8.36 -6.36 -13.51
CA SER A 28 9.09 -5.33 -14.26
C SER A 28 8.19 -4.31 -14.98
N GLN A 29 6.88 -4.55 -15.04
CA GLN A 29 5.87 -3.67 -15.62
C GLN A 29 5.01 -2.99 -14.53
N GLU A 30 5.45 -2.99 -13.27
CA GLU A 30 4.74 -2.42 -12.12
C GLU A 30 3.39 -3.10 -11.81
N ARG A 31 3.13 -4.29 -12.36
CA ARG A 31 1.89 -5.03 -12.09
C ARG A 31 2.03 -5.82 -10.80
N SER A 32 1.00 -5.80 -9.97
CA SER A 32 1.00 -6.58 -8.72
C SER A 32 1.07 -8.08 -9.03
N LEU A 33 2.01 -8.78 -8.39
CA LEU A 33 2.22 -10.22 -8.50
C LEU A 33 1.59 -11.01 -7.35
N ILE A 34 0.96 -10.34 -6.39
CA ILE A 34 0.43 -11.00 -5.19
C ILE A 34 -0.58 -12.09 -5.53
N ASP A 35 -1.42 -11.87 -6.54
CA ASP A 35 -2.45 -12.82 -6.96
C ASP A 35 -1.87 -14.12 -7.52
N THR A 36 -0.67 -14.06 -8.11
CA THR A 36 0.02 -15.20 -8.70
C THR A 36 0.91 -15.93 -7.68
N LEU A 37 1.53 -15.18 -6.77
CA LEU A 37 2.55 -15.69 -5.85
C LEU A 37 2.00 -16.10 -4.49
N TYR A 38 0.79 -15.66 -4.15
CA TYR A 38 0.17 -16.01 -2.89
C TYR A 38 -0.18 -17.50 -2.85
N THR A 39 0.35 -18.18 -1.83
CA THR A 39 -0.02 -19.55 -1.47
C THR A 39 -0.60 -19.54 -0.07
N ASP A 40 -1.79 -20.10 0.10
CA ASP A 40 -2.42 -20.20 1.40
C ASP A 40 -1.70 -21.22 2.30
N LEU A 41 -1.78 -21.02 3.61
CA LEU A 41 -1.21 -21.90 4.63
C LEU A 41 -2.02 -23.19 4.80
N LEU A 42 -3.32 -23.15 4.49
CA LEU A 42 -4.22 -24.29 4.60
C LEU A 42 -4.77 -24.71 3.22
N PRO A 43 -5.15 -25.99 3.06
CA PRO A 43 -5.79 -26.48 1.85
C PRO A 43 -7.00 -25.64 1.45
N GLU A 44 -7.33 -25.65 0.16
CA GLU A 44 -8.53 -25.00 -0.39
C GLU A 44 -8.64 -23.49 -0.09
N ASN A 45 -7.53 -22.82 0.17
CA ASN A 45 -7.46 -21.40 0.52
C ASN A 45 -8.28 -21.04 1.78
N GLN A 46 -8.26 -21.91 2.80
CA GLN A 46 -9.09 -21.74 3.98
C GLN A 46 -8.76 -20.48 4.79
N VAL A 47 -7.47 -20.11 4.95
CA VAL A 47 -7.11 -18.89 5.69
C VAL A 47 -7.60 -17.67 4.92
N TYR A 48 -7.37 -17.62 3.61
CA TYR A 48 -7.85 -16.55 2.74
C TYR A 48 -9.36 -16.39 2.82
N LYS A 49 -10.12 -17.49 2.70
CA LYS A 49 -11.60 -17.49 2.83
C LYS A 49 -12.04 -16.96 4.20
N MET A 50 -11.39 -17.39 5.29
CA MET A 50 -11.71 -16.93 6.64
C MET A 50 -11.49 -15.43 6.79
N VAL A 51 -10.36 -14.90 6.33
CA VAL A 51 -10.04 -13.47 6.48
C VAL A 51 -10.89 -12.59 5.53
N LEU A 52 -11.40 -13.15 4.43
CA LEU A 52 -12.36 -12.48 3.56
C LEU A 52 -13.79 -12.46 4.10
N SER A 53 -14.10 -13.25 5.12
CA SER A 53 -15.43 -13.24 5.73
C SER A 53 -15.72 -11.89 6.39
N ASP A 54 -17.00 -11.56 6.55
CA ASP A 54 -17.46 -10.29 7.13
C ASP A 54 -17.36 -10.28 8.67
N ASN A 55 -16.15 -10.59 9.17
CA ASN A 55 -15.84 -10.68 10.58
C ASN A 55 -14.51 -10.00 10.87
N THR A 56 -14.39 -9.41 12.06
CA THR A 56 -13.09 -8.91 12.54
C THR A 56 -12.16 -10.11 12.74
N THR A 57 -11.05 -10.14 12.01
CA THR A 57 -10.10 -11.25 12.02
C THR A 57 -8.75 -10.83 12.58
N PHE A 58 -8.26 -11.56 13.59
CA PHE A 58 -6.93 -11.38 14.15
C PHE A 58 -5.96 -12.40 13.58
N LEU A 59 -4.90 -11.92 12.90
CA LEU A 59 -3.82 -12.77 12.40
C LEU A 59 -2.68 -12.83 13.42
N VAL A 60 -2.52 -13.96 14.10
CA VAL A 60 -1.48 -14.17 15.12
C VAL A 60 -0.42 -15.15 14.63
N GLY A 61 0.86 -14.84 14.84
CA GLY A 61 1.98 -15.71 14.47
C GLY A 61 3.34 -15.03 14.63
N ARG A 62 4.42 -15.80 14.56
CA ARG A 62 5.80 -15.28 14.71
C ARG A 62 6.17 -14.26 13.62
N LYS A 63 7.20 -13.43 13.85
CA LYS A 63 7.72 -12.51 12.82
C LYS A 63 8.18 -13.32 11.61
N GLY A 64 7.83 -12.88 10.39
CA GLY A 64 8.21 -13.53 9.14
C GLY A 64 7.26 -14.63 8.64
N THR A 65 6.15 -14.92 9.33
CA THR A 65 5.18 -15.95 8.91
C THR A 65 4.19 -15.50 7.82
N GLY A 66 4.48 -14.42 7.09
CA GLY A 66 3.65 -13.99 5.95
C GLY A 66 2.32 -13.29 6.29
N LYS A 67 2.06 -12.89 7.54
CA LYS A 67 0.83 -12.16 7.93
C LYS A 67 0.56 -10.92 7.05
N SER A 68 1.59 -10.11 6.81
CA SER A 68 1.48 -8.92 5.94
C SER A 68 1.21 -9.29 4.47
N THR A 69 1.64 -10.47 4.03
CA THR A 69 1.35 -11.00 2.69
C THR A 69 -0.12 -11.38 2.55
N ILE A 70 -0.72 -11.98 3.59
CA ILE A 70 -2.17 -12.25 3.63
C ILE A 70 -2.95 -10.93 3.53
N ILE A 71 -2.57 -9.90 4.29
CA ILE A 71 -3.18 -8.57 4.23
C ILE A 71 -3.03 -7.94 2.83
N LEU A 72 -1.85 -8.06 2.20
CA LEU A 72 -1.63 -7.60 0.83
C LEU A 72 -2.52 -8.32 -0.19
N ARG A 73 -2.72 -9.63 -0.02
CA ARG A 73 -3.64 -10.42 -0.84
C ARG A 73 -5.09 -9.96 -0.67
N LEU A 74 -5.52 -9.69 0.57
CA LEU A 74 -6.86 -9.16 0.86
C LEU A 74 -7.11 -7.81 0.22
N GLU A 75 -6.16 -6.88 0.33
CA GLU A 75 -6.29 -5.56 -0.31
C GLU A 75 -6.39 -5.69 -1.83
N SER A 76 -5.58 -6.54 -2.46
CA SER A 76 -5.69 -6.82 -3.90
C SER A 76 -7.09 -7.29 -4.29
N GLU A 77 -7.71 -8.13 -3.47
CA GLU A 77 -9.05 -8.68 -3.73
C GLU A 77 -10.17 -7.68 -3.49
N TYR A 78 -10.08 -6.89 -2.43
CA TYR A 78 -11.05 -5.82 -2.18
C TYR A 78 -10.95 -4.68 -3.22
N ARG A 79 -9.76 -4.41 -3.77
CA ARG A 79 -9.59 -3.43 -4.87
C ARG A 79 -10.36 -3.80 -6.13
N LYS A 80 -10.57 -5.10 -6.38
CA LYS A 80 -11.35 -5.60 -7.52
C LYS A 80 -12.86 -5.41 -7.33
N LYS A 81 -13.32 -5.12 -6.11
CA LYS A 81 -14.73 -4.88 -5.81
C LYS A 81 -15.01 -3.38 -5.87
N ASP A 82 -16.00 -2.98 -6.65
CA ASP A 82 -16.33 -1.57 -6.83
C ASP A 82 -16.87 -0.92 -5.54
N ASP A 83 -17.59 -1.70 -4.73
CA ASP A 83 -18.26 -1.24 -3.49
C ASP A 83 -17.32 -1.09 -2.28
N TYR A 84 -16.02 -1.38 -2.42
CA TYR A 84 -15.06 -1.38 -1.31
C TYR A 84 -13.90 -0.42 -1.54
N ILE A 85 -13.41 0.23 -0.47
CA ILE A 85 -12.18 1.05 -0.48
C ILE A 85 -11.24 0.48 0.58
N PRO A 86 -10.38 -0.49 0.23
CA PRO A 86 -9.51 -1.13 1.21
C PRO A 86 -8.40 -0.19 1.65
N CYS A 87 -8.31 0.06 2.96
CA CYS A 87 -7.31 0.97 3.54
C CYS A 87 -6.39 0.21 4.49
N TYR A 88 -5.08 0.30 4.24
CA TYR A 88 -4.05 -0.27 5.12
C TYR A 88 -3.48 0.78 6.05
N ILE A 89 -3.44 0.47 7.34
CA ILE A 89 -2.86 1.34 8.36
C ILE A 89 -1.76 0.59 9.11
N ASP A 90 -0.52 1.09 9.02
CA ASP A 90 0.59 0.62 9.84
C ASP A 90 0.66 1.43 11.15
N THR A 91 0.10 0.87 12.21
CA THR A 91 0.04 1.50 13.53
C THR A 91 1.42 1.81 14.12
N LYS A 92 2.45 1.04 13.75
CA LYS A 92 3.82 1.34 14.17
C LYS A 92 4.32 2.63 13.54
N THR A 93 4.10 2.80 12.24
CA THR A 93 4.46 4.03 11.54
C THR A 93 3.69 5.24 12.08
N VAL A 94 2.39 5.08 12.39
CA VAL A 94 1.58 6.12 13.05
C VAL A 94 2.21 6.53 14.38
N PHE A 95 2.53 5.58 15.26
CA PHE A 95 3.13 5.86 16.56
C PHE A 95 4.56 6.43 16.48
N GLU A 96 5.37 6.02 15.51
CA GLU A 96 6.71 6.59 15.31
C GLU A 96 6.64 8.04 14.81
N SER A 97 5.66 8.36 13.96
CA SER A 97 5.48 9.73 13.43
C SER A 97 5.15 10.75 14.53
N THR A 98 4.38 10.35 15.55
CA THR A 98 3.91 11.25 16.61
C THR A 98 5.02 11.64 17.58
N LYS A 99 6.05 10.78 17.74
CA LYS A 99 7.23 11.10 18.56
C LYS A 99 8.03 12.26 17.99
N SER A 100 8.13 12.34 16.67
CA SER A 100 8.78 13.44 15.96
C SER A 100 8.02 14.74 16.17
N ASP A 101 6.69 14.69 16.06
CA ASP A 101 5.81 15.86 16.26
C ASP A 101 5.89 16.39 17.69
N TYR A 102 6.00 15.50 18.68
CA TYR A 102 6.13 15.88 20.09
C TYR A 102 7.37 16.77 20.35
N GLN A 103 8.47 16.53 19.63
CA GLN A 103 9.69 17.35 19.77
C GLN A 103 9.50 18.78 19.24
N ASN A 104 8.58 18.99 18.29
CA ASN A 104 8.35 20.28 17.64
C ASN A 104 7.30 21.16 18.35
N LEU A 105 6.73 20.71 19.48
CA LEU A 105 5.63 21.40 20.18
C LEU A 105 6.08 22.11 21.47
N ASP A 106 7.22 22.79 21.43
CA ASP A 106 7.78 23.52 22.59
C ASP A 106 6.80 24.53 23.20
N TYR A 107 5.90 25.12 22.41
CA TYR A 107 4.90 26.09 22.87
C TYR A 107 3.77 25.49 23.74
N LEU A 108 3.58 24.16 23.70
CA LEU A 108 2.58 23.45 24.51
C LEU A 108 3.18 22.79 25.75
N LYS A 109 4.51 22.68 25.84
CA LYS A 109 5.20 22.10 26.99
C LYS A 109 4.89 22.92 28.25
N GLY A 110 4.38 22.25 29.27
CA GLY A 110 4.00 22.87 30.56
C GLY A 110 2.60 23.49 30.59
N ARG A 111 1.86 23.56 29.46
CA ARG A 111 0.47 24.03 29.43
C ARG A 111 -0.57 22.90 29.44
N ILE A 112 -0.17 21.71 29.01
CA ILE A 112 -1.00 20.51 28.95
C ILE A 112 -0.19 19.36 29.59
N PRO A 113 -0.81 18.46 30.37
CA PRO A 113 -0.15 17.24 30.83
C PRO A 113 0.42 16.43 29.66
N ASN A 114 1.69 16.02 29.77
CA ASN A 114 2.40 15.32 28.69
C ASN A 114 1.66 14.09 28.16
N GLU A 115 1.06 13.31 29.06
CA GLU A 115 0.30 12.10 28.71
C GLU A 115 -0.95 12.42 27.87
N ALA A 116 -1.67 13.51 28.22
CA ALA A 116 -2.84 13.94 27.47
C ALA A 116 -2.45 14.47 26.08
N LEU A 117 -1.33 15.19 25.99
CA LEU A 117 -0.79 15.67 24.71
C LEU A 117 -0.34 14.51 23.82
N GLU A 118 0.39 13.53 24.37
CA GLU A 118 0.82 12.35 23.64
C GLU A 118 -0.37 11.56 23.08
N LYS A 119 -1.37 11.29 23.92
CA LYS A 119 -2.61 10.61 23.50
C LYS A 119 -3.32 11.35 22.37
N TYR A 120 -3.52 12.66 22.51
CA TYR A 120 -4.14 13.49 21.48
C TYR A 120 -3.38 13.43 20.15
N LEU A 121 -2.05 13.51 20.18
CA LEU A 121 -1.25 13.46 18.96
C LEU A 121 -1.34 12.11 18.27
N ILE A 122 -1.34 11.01 19.03
CA ILE A 122 -1.54 9.66 18.50
C ILE A 122 -2.91 9.54 17.83
N GLU A 123 -3.98 9.96 18.51
CA GLU A 123 -5.34 9.93 17.97
C GLU A 123 -5.47 10.78 16.71
N ARG A 124 -4.93 12.01 16.74
CA ARG A 124 -4.90 12.91 15.58
C ARG A 124 -4.13 12.30 14.41
N SER A 125 -2.94 11.77 14.64
CA SER A 125 -2.12 11.15 13.60
C SER A 125 -2.83 9.92 13.02
N PHE A 126 -3.44 9.09 13.85
CA PHE A 126 -4.23 7.95 13.38
C PHE A 126 -5.36 8.38 12.44
N ILE A 127 -6.18 9.37 12.84
CA ILE A 127 -7.26 9.89 12.00
C ILE A 127 -6.73 10.45 10.68
N GLN A 128 -5.64 11.24 10.73
CA GLN A 128 -5.03 11.80 9.52
C GLN A 128 -4.50 10.70 8.58
N ASN A 129 -3.91 9.64 9.12
CA ASN A 129 -3.43 8.50 8.32
C ASN A 129 -4.59 7.71 7.70
N VAL A 130 -5.70 7.53 8.42
CA VAL A 130 -6.91 6.89 7.86
C VAL A 130 -7.48 7.72 6.72
N LEU A 131 -7.66 9.02 6.92
CA LEU A 131 -8.16 9.92 5.88
C LEU A 131 -7.24 9.93 4.65
N LYS A 132 -5.92 9.97 4.87
CA LYS A 132 -4.94 9.90 3.79
C LYS A 132 -5.05 8.58 3.02
N ALA A 133 -5.13 7.44 3.72
CA ALA A 133 -5.25 6.14 3.07
C ALA A 133 -6.53 6.03 2.22
N ILE A 134 -7.65 6.60 2.70
CA ILE A 134 -8.90 6.67 1.94
C ILE A 134 -8.71 7.50 0.66
N VAL A 135 -8.13 8.69 0.76
CA VAL A 135 -7.88 9.57 -0.39
C VAL A 135 -6.94 8.90 -1.40
N ASP A 136 -5.84 8.32 -0.94
CA ASP A 136 -4.87 7.63 -1.79
C ASP A 136 -5.53 6.48 -2.57
N GLU A 137 -6.41 5.71 -1.94
CA GLU A 137 -7.14 4.60 -2.57
C GLU A 137 -8.24 5.10 -3.53
N MET A 138 -8.92 6.20 -3.20
CA MET A 138 -9.87 6.86 -4.11
C MET A 138 -9.18 7.36 -5.38
N ASP A 139 -7.99 7.95 -5.27
CA ASP A 139 -7.21 8.40 -6.42
C ASP A 139 -6.80 7.24 -7.33
N ILE A 140 -6.44 6.08 -6.75
CA ILE A 140 -6.16 4.85 -7.50
C ILE A 140 -7.41 4.42 -8.30
N LYS A 141 -8.59 4.41 -7.67
CA LYS A 141 -9.86 4.07 -8.33
C LYS A 141 -10.31 5.09 -9.37
N ALA A 142 -10.03 6.38 -9.18
CA ALA A 142 -10.45 7.46 -10.07
C ALA A 142 -9.58 7.57 -11.34
N LYS A 143 -8.29 7.22 -11.27
CA LYS A 143 -7.33 7.32 -12.39
C LYS A 143 -7.83 6.73 -13.72
N PRO A 144 -8.37 5.50 -13.78
CA PRO A 144 -8.89 4.94 -15.03
C PRO A 144 -10.02 5.78 -15.65
N TYR A 145 -10.91 6.35 -14.82
CA TYR A 145 -12.00 7.20 -15.30
C TYR A 145 -11.48 8.55 -15.80
N LEU A 146 -10.53 9.16 -15.10
CA LEU A 146 -9.86 10.39 -15.54
C LEU A 146 -9.10 10.20 -16.85
N ILE A 147 -8.41 9.06 -17.02
CA ILE A 147 -7.72 8.72 -18.27
C ILE A 147 -8.71 8.53 -19.41
N LYS A 148 -9.82 7.79 -19.17
CA LYS A 148 -10.90 7.63 -20.16
C LYS A 148 -11.51 8.97 -20.55
N PHE A 149 -11.77 9.84 -19.58
CA PHE A 149 -12.33 11.17 -19.81
C PHE A 149 -11.35 12.09 -20.55
N ALA A 150 -10.06 12.09 -20.19
CA ALA A 150 -9.02 12.84 -20.90
C ALA A 150 -8.85 12.38 -22.35
N ASN A 151 -8.96 11.07 -22.59
CA ASN A 151 -8.96 10.50 -23.94
C ASN A 151 -10.21 10.90 -24.72
N LEU A 152 -11.38 10.95 -24.09
CA LEU A 152 -12.65 11.39 -24.69
C LEU A 152 -12.63 12.89 -25.03
N LEU A 153 -12.01 13.72 -24.19
CA LEU A 153 -11.84 15.15 -24.42
C LEU A 153 -10.75 15.50 -25.44
N GLY A 154 -10.11 14.52 -26.09
CA GLY A 154 -9.16 14.78 -27.18
C GLY A 154 -7.84 15.43 -26.73
N LEU A 155 -7.54 15.44 -25.42
CA LEU A 155 -6.27 15.93 -24.87
C LEU A 155 -5.06 15.05 -25.25
N SER A 156 -5.27 13.96 -26.00
CA SER A 156 -4.19 13.16 -26.61
C SER A 156 -3.41 13.92 -27.69
N LYS A 157 -3.94 15.03 -28.24
CA LYS A 157 -3.17 15.89 -29.16
C LYS A 157 -1.96 16.56 -28.49
N THR A 158 -1.92 16.66 -27.17
CA THR A 158 -0.74 17.18 -26.44
C THR A 158 0.47 16.26 -26.56
N ASN A 159 0.29 14.95 -26.79
CA ASN A 159 1.42 14.05 -27.08
C ASN A 159 1.99 14.29 -28.47
N ARG A 160 1.17 14.56 -29.50
CA ARG A 160 1.69 14.95 -30.83
C ARG A 160 2.41 16.29 -30.82
N VAL A 161 1.95 17.24 -29.99
CA VAL A 161 2.63 18.54 -29.81
C VAL A 161 3.92 18.35 -29.00
N LYS A 162 3.94 17.49 -27.98
CA LYS A 162 5.18 17.12 -27.26
C LYS A 162 6.17 16.41 -28.17
N ASP A 163 5.73 15.47 -28.99
CA ASP A 163 6.58 14.74 -29.94
C ASP A 163 7.12 15.68 -31.03
N GLY A 164 6.28 16.57 -31.57
CA GLY A 164 6.71 17.60 -32.52
C GLY A 164 7.65 18.65 -31.92
N ILE A 165 7.46 19.05 -30.65
CA ILE A 165 8.39 19.93 -29.93
C ILE A 165 9.71 19.20 -29.64
N SER A 166 9.67 17.90 -29.33
CA SER A 166 10.86 17.07 -29.09
C SER A 166 11.72 16.89 -30.35
N GLU A 167 11.09 16.82 -31.53
CA GLU A 167 11.78 16.84 -32.82
C GLU A 167 12.43 18.20 -33.13
N LEU A 168 11.81 19.32 -32.70
CA LEU A 168 12.38 20.66 -32.87
C LEU A 168 13.62 20.91 -32.00
N TYR A 169 13.79 20.18 -30.90
CA TYR A 169 15.00 20.20 -30.06
C TYR A 169 16.10 19.24 -30.54
N LYS A 170 15.86 18.41 -31.56
CA LYS A 170 16.90 17.63 -32.25
C LYS A 170 17.52 18.46 -33.37
N LYS A 171 18.27 19.49 -33.00
CA LYS A 171 19.30 20.10 -33.84
C LYS A 171 20.51 20.44 -32.99
#